data_AF-A0A925CSG1-F1
#
_entry.id   AF-A0A925CSG1-F1
#
_cell.length_a   1.000
_cell.length_b   1.000
_cell.length_c   1.000
_cell.angle_alpha   90.00
_cell.angle_beta   90.00
_cell.angle_gamma   90.00
#
_symmetry.space_group_name_H-M   'P 1'
#
loop_
_entity.id
_entity.type
_entity.pdbx_description
1 polymer ?
#
loop_
_entity_poly.entity_id
_entity_poly.type
_entity_poly.pdbx_seq_one_letter_code
_entity_poly.pdbx_strand_id
1 'polypeptide(L)'
;MTSASHAIFPAPPASGADLVDRHWAVDAMPIALRLATLAAAEKAVAPLVDPALRETAHTLATAYELAALLGRDALRSGSTGMTPSLERAALRVGAERANLLHRALGLQPGTDAEGLLRHAVRMCALAAVAGPTSVAHTRAWLQQGPVADRLEQAAQAAADRAAQATAEAAAPLWTIWRQLLLHPDPVTLDGLVAQLAALREQRRGVTDLTPSTNETELRLRFQQFVRERLADAAGLLAVGLRGRADPRSIALELTAQCTAARSASTGDPNLDLLAAWLELAALTTLGPQLTAQT
;
A
#
# COMPACT_ATOMS: atom_id res chain seq x y z
N MET A 1 -23.18 50.90 10.98
CA MET A 1 -22.83 49.77 11.86
C MET A 1 -22.49 48.59 10.97
N THR A 2 -21.21 48.36 10.74
CA THR A 2 -20.68 47.28 9.90
C THR A 2 -20.72 45.98 10.69
N SER A 3 -21.63 45.08 10.34
CA SER A 3 -21.66 43.72 10.86
C SER A 3 -20.45 42.98 10.28
N ALA A 4 -19.42 42.78 11.11
CA ALA A 4 -18.30 41.94 10.75
C ALA A 4 -18.80 40.50 10.66
N SER A 5 -18.88 39.99 9.44
CA SER A 5 -19.10 38.58 9.17
C SER A 5 -17.90 37.82 9.73
N HIS A 6 -18.02 37.30 10.95
CA HIS A 6 -17.08 36.34 11.48
C HIS A 6 -17.17 35.10 10.58
N ALA A 7 -16.24 35.00 9.62
CA ALA A 7 -15.91 33.72 9.05
C ALA A 7 -15.52 32.80 10.22
N ILE A 8 -16.42 31.89 10.59
CA ILE A 8 -16.15 30.82 11.55
C ILE A 8 -15.21 29.87 10.82
N PHE A 9 -13.93 30.24 10.77
CA PHE A 9 -12.90 29.29 10.37
C PHE A 9 -12.91 28.18 11.43
N PRO A 10 -13.05 26.91 11.03
CA PRO A 10 -12.92 25.83 11.99
C PRO A 10 -11.56 25.93 12.68
N ALA A 11 -11.53 25.68 13.99
CA ALA A 11 -10.30 25.73 14.77
C ALA A 11 -9.21 24.87 14.09
N PRO A 12 -7.93 25.25 14.13
CA PRO A 12 -6.87 24.45 13.52
C PRO A 12 -6.87 23.03 14.10
N PRO A 13 -6.52 22.01 13.30
CA PRO A 13 -6.45 20.62 13.76
C PRO A 13 -5.42 20.47 14.88
N ALA A 14 -5.82 19.82 15.98
CA ALA A 14 -5.00 19.67 17.18
C ALA A 14 -3.99 18.51 17.11
N SER A 15 -4.21 17.55 16.20
CA SER A 15 -3.35 16.38 16.01
C SER A 15 -3.53 15.77 14.62
N GLY A 16 -2.66 14.81 14.25
CA GLY A 16 -2.83 14.04 13.02
C GLY A 16 -4.13 13.24 13.00
N ALA A 17 -4.56 12.73 14.16
CA ALA A 17 -5.84 12.02 14.28
C ALA A 17 -7.03 12.95 14.03
N ASP A 18 -6.99 14.16 14.59
CA ASP A 18 -8.02 15.19 14.38
C ASP A 18 -8.07 15.62 12.90
N LEU A 19 -6.92 15.78 12.25
CA LEU A 19 -6.84 16.08 10.82
C LEU A 19 -7.48 14.98 9.96
N VAL A 20 -7.26 13.71 10.30
CA VAL A 20 -7.87 12.56 9.61
C VAL A 20 -9.37 12.48 9.87
N ASP A 21 -9.80 12.67 11.13
CA ASP A 21 -11.21 12.51 11.52
C ASP A 21 -12.12 13.62 10.97
N ARG A 22 -11.55 14.78 10.62
CA ARG A 22 -12.23 15.90 9.94
C ARG A 22 -12.24 15.79 8.42
N HIS A 23 -11.53 14.81 7.84
CA HIS A 23 -11.55 14.61 6.40
C HIS A 23 -12.96 14.23 5.96
N TRP A 24 -13.47 14.85 4.89
CA TRP A 24 -14.86 14.68 4.43
C TRP A 24 -15.29 13.22 4.28
N ALA A 25 -14.40 12.33 3.82
CA ALA A 25 -14.71 10.91 3.65
C ALA A 25 -14.94 10.19 4.98
N VAL A 26 -14.25 10.62 6.04
CA VAL A 26 -14.38 10.05 7.39
C VAL A 26 -15.52 10.73 8.15
N ASP A 27 -15.63 12.05 8.02
CA ASP A 27 -16.63 12.86 8.70
C ASP A 27 -18.07 12.60 8.21
N ALA A 28 -18.21 12.14 6.96
CA ALA A 28 -19.49 11.65 6.43
C ALA A 28 -20.08 10.49 7.25
N MET A 29 -19.27 9.78 8.04
CA MET A 29 -19.73 8.70 8.92
C MET A 29 -19.99 9.19 10.35
N PRO A 30 -21.13 8.85 10.97
CA PRO A 30 -21.42 9.21 12.36
C PRO A 30 -20.31 8.77 13.32
N ILE A 31 -19.86 9.66 14.20
CA ILE A 31 -18.74 9.39 15.12
C ILE A 31 -18.97 8.16 15.99
N ALA A 32 -20.20 7.96 16.49
CA ALA A 32 -20.56 6.78 17.29
C ALA A 32 -20.36 5.47 16.49
N LEU A 33 -20.72 5.48 15.21
CA LEU A 33 -20.54 4.34 14.32
C LEU A 33 -19.05 4.09 14.02
N ARG A 34 -18.27 5.15 13.78
CA ARG A 34 -16.81 5.06 13.60
C ARG A 34 -16.13 4.41 14.80
N LEU A 35 -16.41 4.92 16.00
CA LEU A 35 -15.82 4.43 17.25
C LEU A 35 -16.25 3.00 17.55
N ALA A 36 -17.53 2.66 17.36
CA ALA A 36 -18.02 1.29 17.56
C ALA A 36 -17.33 0.30 16.59
N THR A 37 -17.14 0.70 15.33
CA THR A 37 -16.51 -0.13 14.31
C THR A 37 -15.02 -0.35 14.61
N LEU A 38 -14.29 0.69 15.00
CA LEU A 38 -12.89 0.58 15.43
C LEU A 38 -12.76 -0.30 16.67
N ALA A 39 -13.62 -0.12 17.67
CA ALA A 39 -13.61 -0.93 18.90
C ALA A 39 -13.93 -2.42 18.62
N ALA A 40 -14.81 -2.70 17.66
CA ALA A 40 -15.10 -4.06 17.23
C ALA A 40 -13.90 -4.67 16.48
N ALA A 41 -13.25 -3.90 15.60
CA ALA A 41 -12.06 -4.34 14.87
C ALA A 41 -10.85 -4.59 15.79
N GLU A 42 -10.66 -3.78 16.83
CA GLU A 42 -9.60 -3.96 17.84
C GLU A 42 -9.77 -5.27 18.63
N LYS A 43 -11.01 -5.66 18.93
CA LYS A 43 -11.32 -6.89 19.66
C LYS A 43 -11.41 -8.13 18.76
N ALA A 44 -11.32 -7.95 17.44
CA ALA A 44 -11.52 -9.02 16.48
C ALA A 44 -10.35 -10.02 16.52
N VAL A 45 -10.59 -11.20 17.10
CA VAL A 45 -9.66 -12.35 17.03
C VAL A 45 -9.87 -13.16 15.74
N ALA A 46 -11.09 -13.09 15.20
CA ALA A 46 -11.49 -13.68 13.92
C ALA A 46 -12.12 -12.60 13.04
N PRO A 47 -12.22 -12.83 11.71
CA PRO A 47 -12.85 -11.87 10.81
C PRO A 47 -14.26 -11.49 11.26
N LEU A 48 -14.61 -10.20 11.14
CA LEU A 48 -15.95 -9.69 11.44
C LEU A 48 -16.99 -10.47 10.63
N VAL A 49 -18.07 -10.93 11.26
CA VAL A 49 -19.09 -11.77 10.61
C VAL A 49 -20.36 -10.99 10.26
N ASP A 50 -20.74 -10.02 11.10
CA ASP A 50 -21.94 -9.21 10.88
C ASP A 50 -21.82 -8.40 9.57
N PRO A 51 -22.70 -8.62 8.57
CA PRO A 51 -22.64 -7.94 7.28
C PRO A 51 -22.66 -6.42 7.38
N ALA A 52 -23.49 -5.84 8.26
CA ALA A 52 -23.62 -4.40 8.40
C ALA A 52 -22.33 -3.77 8.96
N LEU A 53 -21.74 -4.43 9.97
CA LEU A 53 -20.48 -4.03 10.54
C LEU A 53 -19.32 -4.21 9.56
N ARG A 54 -19.32 -5.28 8.74
CA ARG A 54 -18.33 -5.49 7.68
C ARG A 54 -18.38 -4.39 6.62
N GLU A 55 -19.57 -4.04 6.14
CA GLU A 55 -19.75 -2.96 5.17
C GLU A 55 -19.29 -1.61 5.74
N THR A 56 -19.66 -1.35 7.00
CA THR A 56 -19.20 -0.15 7.73
C THR A 56 -17.68 -0.14 7.86
N ALA A 57 -17.06 -1.25 8.24
CA ALA A 57 -15.61 -1.38 8.39
C ALA A 57 -14.89 -1.21 7.04
N HIS A 58 -15.43 -1.74 5.95
CA HIS A 58 -14.86 -1.60 4.61
C HIS A 58 -14.92 -0.14 4.13
N THR A 59 -16.06 0.52 4.32
CA THR A 59 -16.25 1.94 4.00
C THR A 59 -15.31 2.82 4.82
N LEU A 60 -15.25 2.59 6.12
CA LEU A 60 -14.40 3.34 7.04
C LEU A 60 -12.90 3.12 6.77
N ALA A 61 -12.48 1.90 6.43
CA ALA A 61 -11.09 1.61 6.06
C ALA A 61 -10.67 2.42 4.83
N THR A 62 -11.52 2.44 3.80
CA THR A 62 -11.29 3.21 2.57
C THR A 62 -11.27 4.72 2.87
N ALA A 63 -12.19 5.20 3.70
CA ALA A 63 -12.23 6.60 4.11
C ALA A 63 -10.94 7.03 4.84
N TYR A 64 -10.43 6.18 5.75
CA TYR A 64 -9.17 6.44 6.44
C TYR A 64 -7.97 6.42 5.50
N GLU A 65 -7.96 5.54 4.48
CA GLU A 65 -6.89 5.56 3.48
C GLU A 65 -6.89 6.85 2.67
N LEU A 66 -8.05 7.27 2.18
CA LEU A 66 -8.19 8.52 1.42
C LEU A 66 -7.79 9.74 2.26
N ALA A 67 -8.20 9.79 3.53
CA ALA A 67 -7.82 10.84 4.46
C ALA A 67 -6.30 10.86 4.70
N ALA A 68 -5.68 9.69 4.85
CA ALA A 68 -4.24 9.56 5.09
C ALA A 68 -3.40 10.06 3.91
N LEU A 69 -3.87 9.86 2.67
CA LEU A 69 -3.17 10.27 1.46
C LEU A 69 -2.95 11.79 1.34
N LEU A 70 -3.68 12.61 2.10
CA LEU A 70 -3.38 14.04 2.23
C LEU A 70 -1.96 14.30 2.74
N GLY A 71 -1.43 13.43 3.60
CA GLY A 71 -0.08 13.55 4.14
C GLY A 71 1.04 13.08 3.21
N ARG A 72 0.73 12.68 1.96
CA ARG A 72 1.73 12.16 1.01
C ARG A 72 2.79 13.20 0.67
N ASP A 73 2.39 14.42 0.37
CA ASP A 73 3.34 15.44 -0.06
C ASP A 73 4.23 15.91 1.10
N ALA A 74 3.70 15.89 2.32
CA ALA A 74 4.48 16.08 3.54
C ALA A 74 5.61 15.06 3.68
N LEU A 75 5.33 13.78 3.38
CA LEU A 75 6.34 12.71 3.40
C LEU A 75 7.47 12.95 2.38
N ARG A 76 7.14 13.49 1.21
CA ARG A 76 8.10 13.81 0.13
C ARG A 76 8.94 15.06 0.41
N SER A 77 8.36 16.06 1.08
CA SER A 77 8.93 17.42 1.17
C SER A 77 10.19 17.55 2.04
N GLY A 78 10.51 16.56 2.89
CA GLY A 78 11.61 16.65 3.86
C GLY A 78 11.48 17.77 4.91
N SER A 79 10.42 18.58 4.84
CA SER A 79 10.21 19.74 5.70
C SER A 79 9.86 19.33 7.12
N THR A 80 10.47 20.01 8.10
CA THR A 80 10.25 19.80 9.54
C THR A 80 9.27 20.80 10.14
N GLY A 81 8.60 21.61 9.31
CA GLY A 81 7.59 22.57 9.77
C GLY A 81 6.44 21.90 10.53
N MET A 82 5.65 22.71 11.26
CA MET A 82 4.50 22.22 12.02
C MET A 82 3.48 21.52 11.11
N THR A 83 3.13 22.13 9.97
CA THR A 83 2.14 21.58 9.02
C THR A 83 2.59 20.24 8.43
N PRO A 84 3.79 20.09 7.84
CA PRO A 84 4.25 18.79 7.33
C PRO A 84 4.42 17.72 8.44
N SER A 85 4.70 18.13 9.67
CA SER A 85 4.76 17.21 10.81
C SER A 85 3.38 16.69 11.19
N LEU A 86 2.37 17.56 11.19
CA LEU A 86 0.98 17.20 11.43
C LEU A 86 0.44 16.28 10.32
N GLU A 87 0.74 16.59 9.07
CA GLU A 87 0.35 15.79 7.89
C GLU A 87 1.01 14.40 7.88
N ARG A 88 2.29 14.29 8.27
CA ARG A 88 2.94 12.98 8.48
C ARG A 88 2.31 12.20 9.63
N ALA A 89 1.89 12.87 10.71
CA ALA A 89 1.17 12.23 11.80
C ALA A 89 -0.21 11.72 11.34
N ALA A 90 -0.94 12.51 10.55
CA ALA A 90 -2.20 12.12 9.94
C ALA A 90 -2.05 10.90 9.02
N LEU A 91 -1.02 10.90 8.18
CA LEU A 91 -0.68 9.76 7.31
C LEU A 91 -0.51 8.47 8.12
N ARG A 92 0.25 8.51 9.24
CA ARG A 92 0.47 7.36 10.12
C ARG A 92 -0.82 6.87 10.77
N VAL A 93 -1.61 7.78 11.35
CA VAL A 93 -2.86 7.44 12.04
C VAL A 93 -3.89 6.85 11.08
N GLY A 94 -4.05 7.45 9.91
CA GLY A 94 -4.98 6.94 8.90
C GLY A 94 -4.54 5.56 8.37
N ALA A 95 -3.24 5.35 8.14
CA ALA A 95 -2.70 4.05 7.77
C ALA A 95 -2.92 2.98 8.86
N GLU A 96 -2.73 3.34 10.13
CA GLU A 96 -2.95 2.46 11.27
C GLU A 96 -4.40 2.02 11.39
N ARG A 97 -5.34 2.96 11.34
CA ARG A 97 -6.77 2.66 11.44
C ARG A 97 -7.28 1.85 10.24
N ALA A 98 -6.84 2.18 9.04
CA ALA A 98 -7.14 1.38 7.85
C ALA A 98 -6.58 -0.04 7.95
N ASN A 99 -5.32 -0.20 8.40
CA ASN A 99 -4.71 -1.51 8.62
C ASN A 99 -5.49 -2.32 9.67
N LEU A 100 -5.90 -1.71 10.78
CA LEU A 100 -6.71 -2.39 11.79
C LEU A 100 -8.02 -2.93 11.19
N LEU A 101 -8.76 -2.08 10.47
CA LEU A 101 -10.05 -2.44 9.90
C LEU A 101 -9.92 -3.53 8.83
N HIS A 102 -8.95 -3.43 7.93
CA HIS A 102 -8.73 -4.46 6.92
C HIS A 102 -8.29 -5.80 7.52
N ARG A 103 -7.47 -5.81 8.59
CA ARG A 103 -7.15 -7.06 9.30
C ARG A 103 -8.39 -7.69 9.91
N ALA A 104 -9.26 -6.88 10.52
CA ALA A 104 -10.53 -7.34 11.08
C ALA A 104 -11.52 -7.82 10.02
N LEU A 105 -11.46 -7.32 8.78
CA LEU A 105 -12.27 -7.82 7.66
C LEU A 105 -11.81 -9.19 7.16
N GLY A 106 -10.51 -9.49 7.31
CA GLY A 106 -9.87 -10.72 6.85
C GLY A 106 -9.80 -10.82 5.32
N LEU A 107 -9.28 -11.96 4.84
CA LEU A 107 -9.25 -12.26 3.41
C LEU A 107 -10.67 -12.53 2.88
N GLN A 108 -11.13 -11.70 1.95
CA GLN A 108 -12.48 -11.83 1.39
C GLN A 108 -12.67 -13.20 0.69
N PRO A 109 -13.81 -13.88 0.90
CA PRO A 109 -14.14 -15.09 0.17
C PRO A 109 -14.45 -14.76 -1.30
N GLY A 110 -14.12 -15.68 -2.21
CA GLY A 110 -14.40 -15.52 -3.65
C GLY A 110 -13.46 -14.57 -4.40
N THR A 111 -12.51 -13.91 -3.71
CA THR A 111 -11.43 -13.17 -4.36
C THR A 111 -10.47 -14.13 -5.05
N ASP A 112 -10.05 -13.78 -6.26
CA ASP A 112 -9.06 -14.54 -7.02
C ASP A 112 -7.68 -14.49 -6.35
N ALA A 113 -6.79 -15.38 -6.80
CA ALA A 113 -5.44 -15.47 -6.24
C ALA A 113 -4.67 -14.14 -6.32
N GLU A 114 -4.83 -13.37 -7.40
CA GLU A 114 -4.13 -12.09 -7.53
C GLU A 114 -4.70 -11.03 -6.56
N GLY A 115 -6.02 -10.93 -6.42
CA GLY A 115 -6.66 -10.03 -5.47
C GLY A 115 -6.29 -10.34 -4.02
N LEU A 116 -6.16 -11.62 -3.65
CA LEU A 116 -5.69 -12.01 -2.31
C LEU A 116 -4.26 -11.53 -2.04
N LEU A 117 -3.35 -11.72 -3.01
CA LEU A 117 -1.97 -11.27 -2.89
C LEU A 117 -1.87 -9.74 -2.85
N ARG A 118 -2.63 -9.02 -3.68
CA ARG A 118 -2.70 -7.55 -3.66
C ARG A 118 -3.22 -7.03 -2.32
N HIS A 119 -4.25 -7.65 -1.75
CA HIS A 119 -4.77 -7.29 -0.43
C HIS A 119 -3.69 -7.49 0.65
N ALA A 120 -3.01 -8.63 0.68
CA ALA A 120 -1.93 -8.89 1.64
C ALA A 120 -0.78 -7.85 1.52
N VAL A 121 -0.44 -7.42 0.32
CA VAL A 121 0.55 -6.36 0.09
C VAL A 121 0.04 -5.00 0.58
N ARG A 122 -1.22 -4.65 0.31
CA ARG A 122 -1.86 -3.43 0.84
C ARG A 122 -1.75 -3.37 2.36
N MET A 123 -1.98 -4.50 3.03
CA MET A 123 -1.82 -4.60 4.48
C MET A 123 -0.40 -4.30 4.95
N CYS A 124 0.60 -4.87 4.28
CA CYS A 124 2.01 -4.62 4.60
C CYS A 124 2.40 -3.17 4.34
N ALA A 125 1.88 -2.57 3.26
CA ALA A 125 2.14 -1.17 2.93
C ALA A 125 1.55 -0.21 3.98
N LEU A 126 0.28 -0.40 4.35
CA LEU A 126 -0.36 0.36 5.43
C LEU A 126 0.40 0.19 6.75
N ALA A 127 0.81 -1.03 7.08
CA ALA A 127 1.56 -1.33 8.29
C ALA A 127 2.93 -0.63 8.33
N ALA A 128 3.67 -0.67 7.22
CA ALA A 128 4.98 -0.03 7.10
C ALA A 128 4.88 1.49 7.29
N VAL A 129 3.84 2.13 6.75
CA VAL A 129 3.58 3.56 6.95
C VAL A 129 3.16 3.86 8.39
N ALA A 130 2.27 3.07 8.97
CA ALA A 130 1.77 3.24 10.33
C ALA A 130 2.88 3.12 11.39
N GLY A 131 3.82 2.19 11.20
CA GLY A 131 5.00 2.02 12.04
C GLY A 131 5.19 0.60 12.58
N PRO A 132 6.22 0.39 13.42
CA PRO A 132 6.72 -0.94 13.79
C PRO A 132 5.68 -1.81 14.52
N THR A 133 4.83 -1.22 15.37
CA THR A 133 3.76 -1.95 16.06
C THR A 133 2.76 -2.55 15.07
N SER A 134 2.33 -1.76 14.07
CA SER A 134 1.44 -2.23 13.02
C SER A 134 2.09 -3.29 12.13
N VAL A 135 3.40 -3.17 11.86
CA VAL A 135 4.18 -4.21 11.17
C VAL A 135 4.18 -5.52 11.95
N ALA A 136 4.42 -5.48 13.27
CA ALA A 136 4.41 -6.67 14.12
C ALA A 136 3.02 -7.34 14.13
N HIS A 137 1.96 -6.54 14.31
CA HIS A 137 0.59 -7.03 14.28
C HIS A 137 0.19 -7.62 12.91
N THR A 138 0.63 -7.01 11.82
CA THR A 138 0.35 -7.50 10.45
C THR A 138 1.12 -8.78 10.17
N ARG A 139 2.36 -8.91 10.65
CA ARG A 139 3.14 -10.16 10.57
C ARG A 139 2.45 -11.29 11.32
N ALA A 140 1.98 -11.05 12.54
CA ALA A 140 1.24 -12.04 13.32
C ALA A 140 -0.05 -12.48 12.62
N TRP A 141 -0.80 -11.53 12.04
CA TRP A 141 -2.00 -11.83 11.25
C TRP A 141 -1.71 -12.69 10.01
N LEU A 142 -0.64 -12.39 9.26
CA LEU A 142 -0.21 -13.17 8.09
C LEU A 142 0.21 -14.61 8.43
N GLN A 143 0.62 -14.86 9.68
CA GLN A 143 1.05 -16.17 10.18
C GLN A 143 -0.10 -17.02 10.75
N GLN A 144 -1.31 -16.47 10.84
CA GLN A 144 -2.49 -17.25 11.23
C GLN A 144 -2.76 -18.33 10.16
N GLY A 145 -2.88 -19.60 10.56
CA GLY A 145 -3.02 -20.74 9.65
C GLY A 145 -3.98 -20.50 8.47
N PRO A 146 -5.24 -20.10 8.71
CA PRO A 146 -6.20 -19.85 7.61
C PRO A 146 -5.80 -18.74 6.63
N VAL A 147 -5.02 -17.74 7.08
CA VAL A 147 -4.52 -16.66 6.23
C VAL A 147 -3.28 -17.13 5.47
N ALA A 148 -2.35 -17.79 6.16
CA ALA A 148 -1.12 -18.32 5.58
C ALA A 148 -1.42 -19.32 4.45
N ASP A 149 -2.28 -20.31 4.71
CA ASP A 149 -2.64 -21.36 3.76
C ASP A 149 -3.25 -20.78 2.48
N ARG A 150 -4.17 -19.82 2.62
CA ARG A 150 -4.82 -19.18 1.47
C ARG A 150 -3.86 -18.35 0.64
N LEU A 151 -2.92 -17.65 1.28
CA LEU A 151 -1.91 -16.86 0.57
C LEU A 151 -0.86 -17.74 -0.11
N GLU A 152 -0.50 -18.87 0.50
CA GLU A 152 0.39 -19.87 -0.11
C GLU A 152 -0.27 -20.51 -1.34
N GLN A 153 -1.52 -20.94 -1.23
CA GLN A 153 -2.30 -21.45 -2.37
C GLN A 153 -2.41 -20.41 -3.49
N ALA A 154 -2.66 -19.14 -3.15
CA ALA A 154 -2.72 -18.05 -4.12
C ALA A 154 -1.35 -17.80 -4.80
N ALA A 155 -0.26 -17.86 -4.04
CA ALA A 155 1.09 -17.70 -4.57
C ALA A 155 1.46 -18.86 -5.50
N GLN A 156 1.14 -20.10 -5.12
CA GLN A 156 1.39 -21.28 -5.95
C GLN A 156 0.57 -21.22 -7.25
N ALA A 157 -0.73 -20.91 -7.18
CA ALA A 157 -1.56 -20.77 -8.37
C ALA A 157 -1.06 -19.65 -9.31
N ALA A 158 -0.50 -18.57 -8.76
CA ALA A 158 0.11 -17.52 -9.56
C ALA A 158 1.44 -17.95 -10.19
N ALA A 159 2.28 -18.71 -9.47
CA ALA A 159 3.52 -19.26 -9.98
C ALA A 159 3.29 -20.31 -11.08
N ASP A 160 2.30 -21.20 -10.90
CA ASP A 160 1.94 -22.22 -11.90
C ASP A 160 1.47 -21.58 -13.21
N ARG A 161 0.65 -20.53 -13.12
CA ARG A 161 0.24 -19.75 -14.31
C ARG A 161 1.42 -19.07 -15.00
N ALA A 162 2.38 -18.55 -14.23
CA ALA A 162 3.59 -17.96 -14.79
C ALA A 162 4.46 -19.03 -15.47
N ALA A 163 4.65 -20.19 -14.84
CA ALA A 163 5.43 -21.31 -15.39
C ALA A 163 4.82 -21.89 -16.68
N GLN A 164 3.49 -21.88 -16.81
CA GLN A 164 2.80 -22.27 -18.04
C GLN A 164 3.01 -21.26 -19.18
N ALA A 165 3.21 -19.98 -18.85
CA ALA A 165 3.43 -18.93 -19.83
C ALA A 165 4.91 -18.73 -20.20
N THR A 166 5.81 -18.94 -19.25
CA THR A 166 7.26 -18.79 -19.40
C THR A 166 7.95 -19.94 -18.68
N ALA A 167 8.91 -20.62 -19.33
CA ALA A 167 9.54 -21.86 -18.85
C ALA A 167 10.31 -21.75 -17.49
N GLU A 168 10.26 -20.59 -16.82
CA GLU A 168 10.84 -20.35 -15.51
C GLU A 168 9.77 -19.87 -14.52
N ALA A 169 9.68 -20.55 -13.36
CA ALA A 169 8.81 -20.16 -12.27
C ALA A 169 9.42 -18.99 -11.48
N ALA A 170 8.97 -17.76 -11.77
CA ALA A 170 9.28 -16.60 -10.94
C ALA A 170 8.21 -16.40 -9.85
N ALA A 171 8.63 -15.96 -8.66
CA ALA A 171 7.69 -15.64 -7.59
C ALA A 171 6.75 -14.49 -8.02
N PRO A 172 5.48 -14.49 -7.61
CA PRO A 172 4.56 -13.39 -7.90
C PRO A 172 5.10 -12.07 -7.35
N LEU A 173 5.07 -11.01 -8.16
CA LEU A 173 5.52 -9.66 -7.78
C LEU A 173 4.96 -9.20 -6.42
N TRP A 174 3.70 -9.52 -6.15
CA TRP A 174 3.03 -9.18 -4.90
C TRP A 174 3.67 -9.89 -3.69
N THR A 175 4.10 -11.15 -3.85
CA THR A 175 4.84 -11.87 -2.80
C THR A 175 6.18 -11.20 -2.50
N ILE A 176 6.88 -10.72 -3.53
CA ILE A 176 8.15 -9.98 -3.39
C ILE A 176 7.92 -8.68 -2.60
N TRP A 177 6.95 -7.86 -3.01
CA TRP A 177 6.59 -6.63 -2.30
C TRP A 177 6.25 -6.87 -0.83
N ARG A 178 5.45 -7.91 -0.54
CA ARG A 178 5.10 -8.30 0.83
C ARG A 178 6.36 -8.55 1.66
N GLN A 179 7.32 -9.31 1.12
CA GLN A 179 8.54 -9.64 1.86
C GLN A 179 9.44 -8.41 2.05
N LEU A 180 9.59 -7.56 1.03
CA LEU A 180 10.39 -6.33 1.12
C LEU A 180 9.86 -5.37 2.20
N LEU A 181 8.53 -5.19 2.27
CA LEU A 181 7.89 -4.29 3.24
C LEU A 181 7.89 -4.83 4.66
N LEU A 182 8.10 -6.14 4.84
CA LEU A 182 8.25 -6.77 6.15
C LEU A 182 9.72 -6.83 6.60
N HIS A 183 10.60 -5.99 6.05
CA HIS A 183 12.01 -5.90 6.44
C HIS A 183 12.71 -7.28 6.44
N PRO A 184 13.02 -7.82 5.24
CA PRO A 184 13.63 -9.13 5.12
C PRO A 184 15.05 -9.13 5.71
N ASP A 185 15.51 -10.29 6.17
CA ASP A 185 16.92 -10.47 6.50
C ASP A 185 17.80 -10.37 5.23
N PRO A 186 19.13 -10.18 5.37
CA PRO A 186 20.01 -9.99 4.21
C PRO A 186 19.98 -11.15 3.20
N VAL A 187 19.81 -12.39 3.67
CA VAL A 187 19.79 -13.59 2.82
C VAL A 187 18.51 -13.61 1.97
N THR A 188 17.38 -13.33 2.60
CA THR A 188 16.08 -13.21 1.93
C THR A 188 16.11 -12.05 0.93
N LEU A 189 16.72 -10.93 1.29
CA LEU A 189 16.86 -9.78 0.41
C LEU A 189 17.65 -10.11 -0.86
N ASP A 190 18.76 -10.86 -0.75
CA ASP A 190 19.54 -11.31 -1.90
C ASP A 190 18.73 -12.26 -2.81
N GLY A 191 17.94 -13.17 -2.22
CA GLY A 191 17.01 -14.03 -2.95
C GLY A 191 15.94 -13.23 -3.70
N LEU A 192 15.35 -12.21 -3.07
CA LEU A 192 14.35 -11.34 -3.69
C LEU A 192 14.92 -10.52 -4.85
N VAL A 193 16.18 -10.07 -4.76
CA VAL A 193 16.87 -9.38 -5.86
C VAL A 193 17.04 -10.32 -7.06
N ALA A 194 17.40 -11.59 -6.84
CA ALA A 194 17.49 -12.57 -7.92
C ALA A 194 16.13 -12.83 -8.58
N GLN A 195 15.05 -12.94 -7.80
CA GLN A 195 13.69 -13.10 -8.33
C GLN A 195 13.25 -11.88 -9.16
N LEU A 196 13.56 -10.67 -8.71
CA LEU A 196 13.28 -9.44 -9.46
C LEU A 196 14.09 -9.36 -10.77
N ALA A 197 15.32 -9.88 -10.78
CA ALA A 197 16.13 -9.99 -11.99
C ALA A 197 15.53 -11.00 -12.99
N ALA A 198 15.05 -12.15 -12.52
CA ALA A 198 14.33 -13.12 -13.36
C ALA A 198 13.06 -12.49 -13.97
N LEU A 199 12.28 -11.76 -13.17
CA LEU A 199 11.13 -10.99 -13.67
C LEU A 199 11.54 -9.92 -14.69
N ARG A 200 12.74 -9.31 -14.60
CA ARG A 200 13.29 -8.41 -15.63
C ARG A 200 13.53 -9.13 -16.95
N GLU A 201 14.16 -10.29 -16.91
CA GLU A 201 14.56 -10.99 -18.14
C GLU A 201 13.34 -11.52 -18.91
N GLN A 202 12.32 -12.01 -18.19
CA GLN A 202 11.05 -12.45 -18.77
C GLN A 202 10.30 -11.33 -19.52
N ARG A 203 10.58 -10.05 -19.21
CA ARG A 203 9.92 -8.88 -19.83
C ARG A 203 10.48 -8.50 -21.20
N ARG A 204 11.67 -8.96 -21.59
CA ARG A 204 12.33 -8.53 -22.84
C ARG A 204 11.56 -8.90 -24.13
N GLY A 205 10.50 -9.71 -24.04
CA GLY A 205 9.66 -10.09 -25.17
C GLY A 205 8.37 -9.28 -25.39
N VAL A 206 8.00 -8.33 -24.51
CA VAL A 206 6.68 -7.64 -24.55
C VAL A 206 6.75 -6.22 -25.15
N THR A 207 7.89 -5.81 -25.70
CA THR A 207 8.11 -4.46 -26.25
C THR A 207 7.60 -4.25 -27.67
N ASP A 208 6.68 -5.08 -28.17
CA ASP A 208 6.11 -4.89 -29.50
C ASP A 208 5.05 -3.77 -29.46
N LEU A 209 5.52 -2.52 -29.64
CA LEU A 209 4.76 -1.28 -29.58
C LEU A 209 3.93 -1.04 -30.85
N THR A 210 3.35 -2.08 -31.44
CA THR A 210 2.42 -1.90 -32.56
C THR A 210 1.16 -1.22 -32.06
N PRO A 211 0.71 -0.10 -32.66
CA PRO A 211 -0.51 0.57 -32.22
C PRO A 211 -1.70 -0.37 -32.38
N SER A 212 -2.37 -0.68 -31.26
CA SER A 212 -3.60 -1.47 -31.26
C SER A 212 -4.78 -0.56 -30.96
N THR A 213 -5.87 -0.73 -31.71
CA THR A 213 -7.16 -0.09 -31.47
C THR A 213 -8.10 -0.96 -30.63
N ASN A 214 -7.67 -2.17 -30.26
CA ASN A 214 -8.46 -3.09 -29.45
C ASN A 214 -8.38 -2.71 -27.96
N GLU A 215 -9.52 -2.31 -27.39
CA GLU A 215 -9.61 -1.89 -25.98
C GLU A 215 -9.14 -2.97 -25.00
N THR A 216 -9.44 -4.24 -25.27
CA THR A 216 -9.05 -5.35 -24.39
C THR A 216 -7.53 -5.54 -24.38
N GLU A 217 -6.92 -5.44 -25.55
CA GLU A 217 -5.47 -5.53 -25.71
C GLU A 217 -4.76 -4.34 -25.06
N LEU A 218 -5.28 -3.12 -25.25
CA LEU A 218 -4.78 -1.93 -24.58
C LEU A 218 -4.86 -2.07 -23.05
N ARG A 219 -5.96 -2.59 -22.52
CA ARG A 219 -6.13 -2.82 -21.08
C ARG A 219 -5.11 -3.82 -20.54
N LEU A 220 -4.87 -4.92 -21.25
CA LEU A 220 -3.83 -5.89 -20.88
C LEU A 220 -2.42 -5.26 -20.91
N ARG A 221 -2.13 -4.46 -21.94
CA ARG A 221 -0.86 -3.72 -22.04
C ARG A 221 -0.68 -2.72 -20.91
N PHE A 222 -1.72 -1.99 -20.52
CA PHE A 222 -1.68 -1.10 -19.35
C PHE A 222 -1.46 -1.87 -18.05
N GLN A 223 -2.17 -2.98 -17.82
CA GLN A 223 -1.96 -3.83 -16.66
C GLN A 223 -0.53 -4.38 -16.59
N GLN A 224 0.02 -4.79 -17.72
CA GLN A 224 1.40 -5.22 -17.83
C GLN A 224 2.36 -4.07 -17.50
N PHE A 225 2.20 -2.90 -18.14
CA PHE A 225 3.01 -1.72 -17.84
C PHE A 225 2.99 -1.36 -16.35
N VAL A 226 1.82 -1.40 -15.71
CA VAL A 226 1.69 -1.15 -14.26
C VAL A 226 2.51 -2.17 -13.45
N ARG A 227 2.39 -3.46 -13.76
CA ARG A 227 3.19 -4.52 -13.11
C ARG A 227 4.68 -4.29 -13.29
N GLU A 228 5.11 -3.86 -14.47
CA GLU A 228 6.52 -3.58 -14.77
C GLU A 228 7.07 -2.41 -13.96
N ARG A 229 6.36 -1.29 -13.94
CA ARG A 229 6.73 -0.12 -13.13
C ARG A 229 6.78 -0.47 -11.64
N LEU A 230 5.85 -1.27 -11.14
CA LEU A 230 5.85 -1.73 -9.75
C LEU A 230 6.96 -2.75 -9.46
N ALA A 231 7.37 -3.57 -10.43
CA ALA A 231 8.53 -4.45 -10.30
C ALA A 231 9.85 -3.66 -10.28
N ASP A 232 9.95 -2.60 -11.09
CA ASP A 232 11.11 -1.72 -11.08
C ASP A 232 11.21 -0.94 -9.76
N ALA A 233 10.09 -0.44 -9.24
CA ALA A 233 10.02 0.17 -7.91
C ALA A 233 10.41 -0.81 -6.78
N ALA A 234 10.00 -2.08 -6.84
CA ALA A 234 10.43 -3.10 -5.88
C ALA A 234 11.95 -3.33 -5.93
N GLY A 235 12.53 -3.33 -7.14
CA GLY A 235 13.97 -3.42 -7.35
C GLY A 235 14.72 -2.25 -6.72
N LEU A 236 14.22 -1.03 -6.88
CA LEU A 236 14.77 0.18 -6.26
C LEU A 236 14.73 0.09 -4.72
N LEU A 237 13.59 -0.33 -4.15
CA LEU A 237 13.48 -0.56 -2.71
C LEU A 237 14.48 -1.60 -2.23
N ALA A 238 14.62 -2.74 -2.93
CA ALA A 238 15.57 -3.78 -2.55
C ALA A 238 17.02 -3.27 -2.57
N VAL A 239 17.40 -2.47 -3.58
CA VAL A 239 18.73 -1.83 -3.66
C VAL A 239 18.95 -0.86 -2.49
N GLY A 240 17.93 -0.05 -2.15
CA GLY A 240 17.99 0.87 -1.02
C GLY A 240 18.15 0.14 0.31
N LEU A 241 17.39 -0.94 0.53
CA LEU A 241 17.52 -1.77 1.73
C LEU A 241 18.92 -2.40 1.88
N ARG A 242 19.63 -2.68 0.78
CA ARG A 242 21.02 -3.17 0.83
C ARG A 242 22.04 -2.07 1.15
N GLY A 243 21.64 -0.79 1.15
CA GLY A 243 22.54 0.35 1.37
C GLY A 243 23.56 0.56 0.25
N ARG A 244 23.27 0.10 -0.98
CA ARG A 244 24.23 0.10 -2.10
C ARG A 244 24.14 1.32 -3.04
N ALA A 245 23.20 2.23 -2.81
CA ALA A 245 23.04 3.44 -3.60
C ALA A 245 22.48 4.59 -2.76
N ASP A 246 22.53 5.81 -3.32
CA ASP A 246 22.02 7.02 -2.65
C ASP A 246 20.52 6.89 -2.37
N PRO A 247 20.10 6.90 -1.09
CA PRO A 247 18.68 6.77 -0.71
C PRO A 247 17.79 7.85 -1.34
N ARG A 248 18.31 9.06 -1.59
CA ARG A 248 17.52 10.16 -2.17
C ARG A 248 17.24 9.92 -3.66
N SER A 249 18.25 9.54 -4.44
CA SER A 249 18.04 9.15 -5.84
C SER A 249 17.05 7.99 -5.96
N ILE A 250 17.20 6.97 -5.10
CA ILE A 250 16.29 5.83 -5.06
C ILE A 250 14.86 6.27 -4.76
N ALA A 251 14.66 7.15 -3.78
CA ALA A 251 13.35 7.67 -3.41
C ALA A 251 12.68 8.42 -4.57
N LEU A 252 13.42 9.28 -5.28
CA LEU A 252 12.92 10.02 -6.45
C LEU A 252 12.50 9.09 -7.58
N GLU A 253 13.36 8.14 -7.94
CA GLU A 253 13.07 7.17 -8.99
C GLU A 253 11.89 6.27 -8.61
N LEU A 254 11.82 5.83 -7.36
CA LEU A 254 10.72 5.00 -6.85
C LEU A 254 9.38 5.75 -6.94
N THR A 255 9.34 7.02 -6.53
CA THR A 255 8.16 7.88 -6.71
C THR A 255 7.78 8.02 -8.17
N ALA A 256 8.75 8.17 -9.09
CA ALA A 256 8.49 8.25 -10.52
C ALA A 256 7.86 6.95 -11.06
N GLN A 257 8.41 5.79 -10.70
CA GLN A 257 7.87 4.48 -11.09
C GLN A 257 6.45 4.27 -10.55
N CYS A 258 6.20 4.56 -9.28
CA CYS A 258 4.87 4.42 -8.67
C CYS A 258 3.88 5.41 -9.28
N THR A 259 4.30 6.64 -9.58
CA THR A 259 3.44 7.63 -10.26
C THR A 259 3.07 7.19 -11.67
N ALA A 260 4.03 6.65 -12.44
CA ALA A 260 3.77 6.09 -13.76
C ALA A 260 2.79 4.90 -13.69
N ALA A 261 2.98 4.00 -12.71
CA ALA A 261 2.05 2.90 -12.45
C ALA A 261 0.63 3.39 -12.16
N ARG A 262 0.48 4.42 -11.31
CA ARG A 262 -0.82 5.02 -10.98
C ARG A 262 -1.50 5.63 -12.19
N SER A 263 -0.77 6.42 -12.98
CA SER A 263 -1.29 7.03 -14.22
C SER A 263 -1.74 5.99 -15.24
N ALA A 264 -1.13 4.81 -15.27
CA ALA A 264 -1.49 3.71 -16.16
C ALA A 264 -2.53 2.74 -15.56
N SER A 265 -2.91 2.90 -14.29
CA SER A 265 -3.93 2.07 -13.62
C SER A 265 -5.36 2.51 -13.97
N THR A 266 -5.56 3.13 -15.12
CA THR A 266 -6.85 3.69 -15.55
C THR A 266 -7.94 2.62 -15.53
N GLY A 267 -8.97 2.84 -14.70
CA GLY A 267 -10.09 1.91 -14.53
C GLY A 267 -9.94 0.86 -13.41
N ASP A 268 -8.80 0.78 -12.71
CA ASP A 268 -8.64 -0.03 -11.50
C ASP A 268 -8.26 0.85 -10.29
N PRO A 269 -9.26 1.40 -9.56
CA PRO A 269 -9.00 2.29 -8.43
C PRO A 269 -8.29 1.60 -7.27
N ASN A 270 -8.42 0.27 -7.15
CA ASN A 270 -7.72 -0.49 -6.12
C ASN A 270 -6.23 -0.60 -6.42
N LEU A 271 -5.86 -0.70 -7.69
CA LEU A 271 -4.46 -0.74 -8.12
C LEU A 271 -3.78 0.64 -8.02
N ASP A 272 -4.48 1.72 -8.37
CA ASP A 272 -4.00 3.10 -8.14
C ASP A 272 -3.72 3.33 -6.64
N LEU A 273 -4.71 3.01 -5.79
CA LEU A 273 -4.58 3.15 -4.34
C LEU A 273 -3.45 2.27 -3.77
N LEU A 274 -3.33 1.02 -4.24
CA LEU A 274 -2.23 0.15 -3.85
C LEU A 274 -0.87 0.73 -4.24
N ALA A 275 -0.71 1.22 -5.46
CA ALA A 275 0.54 1.81 -5.93
C ALA A 275 0.91 3.08 -5.13
N ALA A 276 -0.07 3.89 -4.72
CA ALA A 276 0.15 5.02 -3.82
C ALA A 276 0.68 4.57 -2.45
N TRP A 277 0.09 3.52 -1.87
CA TRP A 277 0.56 2.96 -0.61
C TRP A 277 1.92 2.28 -0.70
N LEU A 278 2.22 1.60 -1.80
CA LEU A 278 3.54 1.01 -2.04
C LEU A 278 4.63 2.09 -2.09
N GLU A 279 4.37 3.22 -2.73
CA GLU A 279 5.26 4.38 -2.73
C GLU A 279 5.52 4.85 -1.30
N LEU A 280 4.46 5.17 -0.56
CA LEU A 280 4.54 5.70 0.81
C LEU A 280 5.25 4.73 1.76
N ALA A 281 4.94 3.44 1.64
CA ALA A 281 5.56 2.39 2.43
C ALA A 281 7.05 2.27 2.13
N ALA A 282 7.46 2.27 0.85
CA ALA A 282 8.85 2.21 0.47
C ALA A 282 9.64 3.44 0.98
N LEU A 283 9.09 4.65 0.81
CA LEU A 283 9.70 5.88 1.34
C LEU A 283 9.84 5.84 2.86
N THR A 284 8.82 5.35 3.56
CA THR A 284 8.86 5.20 5.03
C THR A 284 9.92 4.18 5.45
N THR A 285 10.01 3.06 4.73
CA THR A 285 10.99 1.98 4.97
C THR A 285 12.43 2.45 4.76
N LEU A 286 12.66 3.31 3.75
CA LEU A 286 13.97 3.94 3.49
C LEU A 286 14.27 5.13 4.41
N GLY A 287 13.26 5.64 5.15
CA GLY A 287 13.34 6.81 6.02
C GLY A 287 14.60 6.92 6.92
N PRO A 288 15.03 5.84 7.61
CA PRO A 288 16.25 5.87 8.41
C PRO A 288 17.50 6.21 7.60
N GLN A 289 17.58 5.76 6.35
CA GLN A 289 18.72 6.02 5.45
C GLN A 289 18.65 7.43 4.83
N LEU A 290 17.43 7.95 4.65
CA LEU A 290 17.18 9.31 4.15
C LEU A 290 17.56 10.41 5.16
N THR A 291 17.52 10.08 6.46
CA THR A 291 17.79 11.01 7.57
C THR A 291 19.22 10.91 8.12
N ALA A 292 19.93 9.80 7.88
CA ALA A 292 21.30 9.59 8.38
C ALA A 292 22.40 10.37 7.64
N GLN A 293 22.07 11.13 6.58
CA GLN A 293 23.03 11.88 5.75
C GLN A 293 22.92 13.42 5.90
N THR A 294 22.31 13.90 6.99
CA THR A 294 22.40 15.31 7.43
C THR A 294 23.28 15.41 8.67
#